data_AF-T1GKK3-F1
#
_entry.id   AF-T1GKK3-F1
#
_cell.length_a   1.000
_cell.length_b   1.000
_cell.length_c   1.000
_cell.angle_alpha   90.00
_cell.angle_beta   90.00
_cell.angle_gamma   90.00
#
_symmetry.space_group_name_H-M   'P 1'
#
loop_
_entity.id
_entity.type
_entity.pdbx_description
1 polymer ?
#
loop_
_entity_poly.entity_id
_entity_poly.type
_entity_poly.pdbx_seq_one_letter_code
_entity_poly.pdbx_strand_id
1 'polypeptide(L)'
;MRLFNKVGETVNKITYKMDENDPWFDEKISEVENLDVALQKLHSALKSLVSNRKELSTLTGQVAKSAAMLSTCEDHTSLSRALSGLADVEEKIELLRSEQANSDFFILSETIKDYIGLFGAIKAVFHERVKVFQNWQHAQLQLTKRRENKA
;
A
#
# COMPACT_ATOMS: atom_id res chain seq x y z
N MET A 1 -16.96 -0.05 -8.85
CA MET A 1 -17.33 -1.49 -8.93
C MET A 1 -18.38 -1.80 -7.87
N ARG A 2 -19.67 -1.82 -8.24
CA ARG A 2 -20.80 -2.04 -7.31
C ARG A 2 -21.56 -3.36 -7.55
N LEU A 3 -20.98 -4.27 -8.33
CA LEU A 3 -21.69 -5.47 -8.82
C LEU A 3 -21.38 -6.76 -8.04
N PHE A 4 -20.37 -6.78 -7.17
CA PHE A 4 -20.00 -7.97 -6.41
C PHE A 4 -20.67 -8.09 -5.03
N ASN A 5 -21.33 -7.04 -4.53
CA ASN A 5 -22.02 -7.08 -3.23
C ASN A 5 -23.40 -7.78 -3.30
N LYS A 6 -24.01 -7.92 -4.49
CA LYS A 6 -25.38 -8.43 -4.62
C LYS A 6 -25.51 -9.96 -4.61
N VAL A 7 -24.45 -10.68 -4.97
CA VAL A 7 -24.51 -12.15 -5.03
C VAL A 7 -24.34 -12.77 -3.64
N GLY A 8 -23.55 -12.14 -2.74
CA GLY A 8 -23.44 -12.55 -1.34
C GLY A 8 -24.69 -12.26 -0.50
N GLU A 9 -25.36 -11.13 -0.75
CA GLU A 9 -26.59 -10.76 -0.03
C GLU A 9 -27.77 -11.70 -0.32
N THR A 10 -27.82 -12.31 -1.51
CA THR A 10 -28.96 -13.14 -1.91
C THR A 10 -28.91 -14.54 -1.27
N VAL A 11 -27.71 -15.06 -0.97
CA VAL A 11 -27.54 -16.34 -0.25
C VAL A 11 -27.65 -16.15 1.28
N ASN A 12 -27.27 -14.97 1.79
CA ASN A 12 -27.45 -14.63 3.20
C ASN A 12 -28.92 -14.36 3.60
N LYS A 13 -29.84 -14.12 2.66
CA LYS A 13 -31.25 -13.87 3.01
C LYS A 13 -32.05 -15.12 3.36
N ILE A 14 -31.51 -16.31 3.07
CA ILE A 14 -32.10 -17.62 3.46
C ILE A 14 -31.45 -18.14 4.76
N THR A 15 -30.33 -17.54 5.18
CA THR A 15 -29.57 -17.96 6.36
C THR A 15 -29.80 -16.95 7.47
N TYR A 16 -30.38 -17.41 8.58
CA TYR A 16 -30.65 -16.63 9.78
C TYR A 16 -29.59 -15.54 10.03
N LYS A 17 -30.00 -14.26 10.06
CA LYS A 17 -29.18 -13.17 10.59
C LYS A 17 -28.96 -13.48 12.08
N MET A 18 -27.78 -13.94 12.40
CA MET A 18 -27.33 -14.08 13.78
C MET A 18 -26.21 -13.07 13.95
N ASP A 19 -26.56 -11.92 14.53
CA ASP A 19 -25.61 -10.84 14.74
C ASP A 19 -24.63 -11.27 15.82
N GLU A 20 -23.35 -11.21 15.45
CA GLU A 20 -22.26 -11.40 16.37
C GLU A 20 -22.08 -10.11 17.18
N ASN A 21 -22.27 -10.19 18.50
CA ASN A 21 -22.21 -9.03 19.40
C ASN A 21 -20.92 -9.03 20.24
N ASP A 22 -19.81 -9.55 19.71
CA ASP A 22 -18.53 -9.49 20.40
C ASP A 22 -17.87 -8.12 20.12
N PRO A 23 -17.83 -7.21 21.11
CA PRO A 23 -17.34 -5.85 20.88
C PRO A 23 -15.87 -5.81 20.44
N TRP A 24 -15.08 -6.82 20.79
CA TRP A 24 -13.68 -6.89 20.40
C TRP A 24 -13.54 -7.10 18.90
N PHE A 25 -14.37 -7.96 18.29
CA PHE A 25 -14.32 -8.20 16.85
C PHE A 25 -14.79 -6.98 16.06
N ASP A 26 -15.85 -6.32 16.51
CA ASP A 26 -16.33 -5.08 15.88
C ASP A 26 -15.25 -3.99 15.89
N GLU A 27 -14.63 -3.77 17.06
CA GLU A 27 -13.56 -2.79 17.21
C GLU A 27 -12.34 -3.16 16.34
N LYS A 28 -11.90 -4.42 16.37
CA LYS A 28 -10.71 -4.85 15.63
C LYS A 28 -10.92 -4.90 14.12
N ILE A 29 -12.11 -5.27 13.64
CA ILE A 29 -12.42 -5.21 12.20
C ILE A 29 -12.34 -3.75 11.74
N SER A 30 -12.97 -2.83 12.48
CA SER A 30 -12.93 -1.39 12.17
C SER A 30 -11.50 -0.84 12.20
N GLU A 31 -10.70 -1.19 13.20
CA GLU A 31 -9.29 -0.78 13.29
C GLU A 31 -8.47 -1.29 12.09
N VAL A 32 -8.62 -2.57 11.72
CA VAL A 32 -7.92 -3.19 10.60
C VAL A 32 -8.34 -2.56 9.26
N GLU A 33 -9.61 -2.26 9.06
CA GLU A 33 -10.10 -1.57 7.85
C GLU A 33 -9.53 -0.15 7.74
N ASN A 34 -9.52 0.60 8.84
CA ASN A 34 -8.97 1.95 8.87
C ASN A 34 -7.46 1.97 8.59
N LEU A 35 -6.71 1.05 9.19
CA LEU A 35 -5.27 0.91 8.97
C LEU A 35 -4.95 0.47 7.54
N ASP A 36 -5.70 -0.49 6.97
CA ASP A 36 -5.54 -0.89 5.56
C ASP A 36 -5.76 0.31 4.63
N VAL A 37 -6.84 1.08 4.81
CA VAL A 37 -7.10 2.29 4.00
C VAL A 37 -5.98 3.32 4.15
N ALA A 38 -5.45 3.52 5.36
CA ALA A 38 -4.35 4.44 5.60
C ALA A 38 -3.05 3.98 4.91
N LEU A 39 -2.72 2.68 5.00
CA LEU A 39 -1.56 2.08 4.35
C LEU A 39 -1.64 2.15 2.83
N GLN A 40 -2.83 1.94 2.24
CA GLN A 40 -3.04 2.09 0.80
C GLN A 40 -2.76 3.52 0.32
N LYS A 41 -3.24 4.52 1.07
CA LYS A 41 -2.97 5.93 0.78
C LYS A 41 -1.48 6.25 0.90
N LEU A 42 -0.84 5.77 1.97
CA LEU A 42 0.60 5.94 2.18
C LEU A 42 1.41 5.31 1.05
N HIS A 43 1.09 4.07 0.66
CA HIS A 43 1.75 3.38 -0.45
C HIS A 43 1.59 4.14 -1.77
N SER A 44 0.41 4.71 -2.04
CA SER A 44 0.22 5.56 -3.21
C SER A 44 1.11 6.80 -3.18
N ALA A 45 1.22 7.47 -2.02
CA ALA A 45 2.10 8.62 -1.86
C ALA A 45 3.58 8.25 -2.03
N LEU A 46 4.00 7.10 -1.50
CA LEU A 46 5.37 6.58 -1.66
C LEU A 46 5.71 6.27 -3.12
N LYS A 47 4.80 5.67 -3.89
CA LYS A 47 5.01 5.46 -5.32
C LYS A 47 5.23 6.76 -6.08
N SER A 48 4.41 7.79 -5.80
CA SER A 48 4.61 9.12 -6.39
C SER A 48 5.93 9.74 -5.98
N LEU A 49 6.32 9.62 -4.71
CA LEU A 49 7.61 10.11 -4.20
C LEU A 49 8.80 9.45 -4.93
N VAL A 50 8.78 8.12 -5.06
CA VAL A 50 9.80 7.35 -5.80
C VAL A 50 9.86 7.81 -7.25
N SER A 51 8.71 7.95 -7.92
CA SER A 51 8.63 8.41 -9.31
C SER A 51 9.26 9.79 -9.48
N ASN A 52 8.86 10.75 -8.64
CA ASN A 52 9.36 12.13 -8.69
C ASN A 52 10.88 12.19 -8.41
N ARG A 53 11.39 11.35 -7.49
CA ARG A 53 12.83 11.30 -7.20
C ARG A 53 13.64 10.71 -8.35
N LYS A 54 13.13 9.70 -9.05
CA LYS A 54 13.76 9.15 -10.27
C LYS A 54 13.79 10.18 -11.40
N GLU A 55 12.69 10.90 -11.60
CA GLU A 55 12.63 11.99 -12.57
C GLU A 55 13.62 13.10 -12.22
N LEU A 56 13.67 13.53 -10.95
CA LEU A 56 14.61 14.54 -10.49
C LEU A 56 16.07 14.12 -10.69
N SER A 57 16.41 12.85 -10.43
CA SER A 57 17.74 12.29 -10.75
C SER A 57 18.06 12.45 -12.23
N THR A 58 17.13 12.10 -13.12
CA THR A 58 17.30 12.20 -14.57
C THR A 58 17.51 13.64 -15.02
N LEU A 59 16.71 14.58 -14.50
CA LEU A 59 16.83 16.01 -14.80
C LEU A 59 18.16 16.58 -14.29
N THR A 60 18.62 16.16 -13.11
CA THR A 60 19.94 16.53 -12.59
C THR A 60 21.07 16.08 -13.53
N GLY A 61 21.02 14.85 -14.05
CA GLY A 61 21.99 14.38 -15.05
C GLY A 61 21.97 15.20 -16.36
N GLN A 62 20.79 15.66 -16.78
CA GLN A 62 20.68 16.56 -17.94
C GLN A 62 21.31 17.93 -17.69
N VAL A 63 21.20 18.46 -16.46
CA VAL A 63 21.88 19.70 -16.05
C VAL A 63 23.40 19.48 -16.07
N ALA A 64 23.89 18.38 -15.50
CA ALA A 64 25.32 18.03 -15.52
C ALA A 64 25.86 18.01 -16.95
N LYS A 65 25.17 17.28 -17.86
CA LYS A 65 25.54 17.21 -19.27
C LYS A 65 25.53 18.58 -19.97
N SER A 66 24.52 19.40 -19.70
CA SER A 66 24.40 20.73 -20.30
C SER A 66 25.50 21.67 -19.81
N ALA A 67 25.82 21.63 -18.52
CA ALA A 67 26.93 22.40 -17.94
C ALA A 67 28.28 21.97 -18.54
N ALA A 68 28.51 20.66 -18.72
CA ALA A 68 29.70 20.14 -19.37
C ALA A 68 29.82 20.64 -20.83
N MET A 69 28.72 20.61 -21.60
CA MET A 69 28.71 21.13 -22.97
C MET A 69 29.01 22.64 -23.02
N LEU A 70 28.38 23.43 -22.13
CA LEU A 70 28.65 24.87 -22.05
C LEU A 70 30.11 25.17 -21.70
N SER A 71 30.71 24.38 -20.79
CA SER A 71 32.12 24.51 -20.44
C SER A 71 33.05 24.38 -21.66
N THR A 72 32.72 23.49 -22.61
CA THR A 72 33.52 23.29 -23.83
C THR A 72 33.39 24.40 -24.87
N CYS A 73 32.30 25.16 -24.83
CA CYS A 73 32.05 26.28 -25.75
C CYS A 73 32.47 27.63 -25.17
N GLU A 74 32.89 27.69 -23.90
CA GLU A 74 33.20 28.92 -23.19
C GLU A 74 34.69 29.30 -23.34
N ASP A 75 34.94 30.48 -23.89
CA ASP A 75 36.29 30.99 -24.12
C ASP A 75 36.96 31.49 -22.82
N HIS A 76 36.16 31.99 -21.86
CA HIS A 76 36.70 32.49 -20.61
C HIS A 76 37.10 31.35 -19.68
N THR A 77 38.41 31.12 -19.54
CA THR A 77 38.99 29.95 -18.85
C THR A 77 38.45 29.72 -17.43
N SER A 78 38.27 30.78 -16.63
CA SER A 78 37.76 30.60 -15.26
C SER A 78 36.28 30.21 -15.23
N LEU A 79 35.48 30.67 -16.21
CA LEU A 79 34.07 30.36 -16.31
C LEU A 79 33.87 28.94 -16.85
N SER A 80 34.64 28.55 -17.88
CA SER A 80 34.72 27.17 -18.36
C SER A 80 35.04 26.20 -17.19
N ARG A 81 36.08 26.49 -16.39
CA ARG A 81 36.42 25.66 -15.22
C ARG A 81 35.27 25.59 -14.19
N ALA A 82 34.57 26.69 -13.94
CA ALA A 82 33.43 26.70 -13.03
C ALA A 82 32.27 25.84 -13.55
N LEU A 83 31.99 25.89 -14.86
CA LEU A 83 30.96 25.06 -15.51
C LEU A 83 31.31 23.57 -15.49
N SER A 84 32.58 23.22 -15.73
CA SER A 84 33.06 21.84 -15.55
C SER A 84 32.89 21.37 -14.10
N GLY A 85 33.28 22.19 -13.13
CA GLY A 85 33.10 21.85 -11.71
C GLY A 85 31.63 21.68 -11.32
N LEU A 86 30.73 22.50 -11.87
CA LEU A 86 29.28 22.33 -11.70
C LEU A 86 28.80 21.00 -12.29
N ALA A 87 29.24 20.65 -13.50
CA ALA A 87 28.89 19.38 -14.13
C ALA A 87 29.31 18.18 -13.27
N ASP A 88 30.55 18.16 -12.77
CA ASP A 88 31.07 17.10 -11.91
C ASP A 88 30.29 16.96 -10.60
N VAL A 89 29.82 18.07 -10.03
CA VAL A 89 29.00 18.07 -8.81
C VAL A 89 27.60 17.54 -9.09
N GLU A 90 26.96 18.00 -10.17
CA GLU A 90 25.62 17.55 -10.54
C GLU A 90 25.60 16.06 -10.93
N GLU A 91 26.65 15.52 -11.56
CA GLU A 91 26.78 14.08 -11.83
C GLU A 91 26.81 13.27 -10.51
N LYS A 92 27.54 13.75 -9.49
CA LYS A 92 27.54 13.10 -8.16
C LYS A 92 26.17 13.19 -7.49
N ILE A 93 25.48 14.33 -7.62
CA ILE A 93 24.15 14.51 -7.07
C ILE A 93 23.15 13.58 -7.78
N GLU A 94 23.23 13.42 -9.10
CA GLU A 94 22.43 12.45 -9.86
C GLU A 94 22.58 11.04 -9.25
N LEU A 95 23.82 10.57 -9.08
CA LEU A 95 24.07 9.23 -8.52
C LEU A 95 23.43 9.06 -7.14
N LEU A 96 23.63 10.02 -6.24
CA LEU A 96 23.03 10.01 -4.90
C LEU A 96 21.49 10.02 -4.96
N ARG A 97 20.89 10.81 -5.86
CA ARG A 97 19.42 10.84 -6.04
C ARG A 97 18.89 9.51 -6.54
N SER A 98 19.60 8.87 -7.47
CA SER A 98 19.25 7.55 -7.99
C SER A 98 19.29 6.48 -6.89
N GLU A 99 20.37 6.46 -6.09
CA GLU A 99 20.49 5.55 -4.94
C GLU A 99 19.40 5.79 -3.89
N GLN A 100 19.09 7.05 -3.59
CA GLN A 100 18.01 7.40 -2.68
C GLN A 100 16.66 6.91 -3.21
N ALA A 101 16.34 7.17 -4.48
CA ALA A 101 15.08 6.74 -5.08
C ALA A 101 14.93 5.21 -5.10
N ASN A 102 16.03 4.47 -5.27
CA ASN A 102 16.05 3.01 -5.17
C ASN A 102 15.82 2.55 -3.72
N SER A 103 16.47 3.19 -2.75
CA SER A 103 16.28 2.88 -1.33
C SER A 103 14.84 3.13 -0.88
N ASP A 104 14.25 4.25 -1.29
CA ASP A 104 12.84 4.56 -1.01
C ASP A 104 11.90 3.51 -1.59
N PHE A 105 12.21 3.01 -2.79
CA PHE A 105 11.41 1.97 -3.42
C PHE A 105 11.52 0.64 -2.68
N PHE A 106 12.74 0.11 -2.54
CA PHE A 106 12.96 -1.23 -2.01
C PHE A 106 12.71 -1.33 -0.50
N ILE A 107 13.03 -0.28 0.25
CA ILE A 107 12.92 -0.30 1.71
C ILE A 107 11.54 0.18 2.12
N LEU A 108 11.09 1.36 1.67
CA LEU A 108 9.84 1.93 2.16
C LEU A 108 8.64 1.43 1.37
N SER A 109 8.65 1.56 0.04
CA SER A 109 7.47 1.24 -0.78
C SER A 109 7.11 -0.25 -0.73
N GLU A 110 8.09 -1.14 -0.90
CA GLU A 110 7.84 -2.59 -0.85
C GLU A 110 7.46 -3.07 0.56
N THR A 111 8.09 -2.54 1.63
CA THR A 111 7.66 -2.89 3.00
C THR A 111 6.20 -2.54 3.27
N ILE A 112 5.76 -1.33 2.90
CA ILE A 112 4.35 -0.94 3.09
C ILE A 112 3.41 -1.83 2.26
N LYS A 113 3.81 -2.22 1.05
CA LYS A 113 3.04 -3.14 0.19
C LYS A 113 2.92 -4.54 0.81
N ASP A 114 3.97 -5.04 1.45
CA ASP A 114 3.93 -6.32 2.18
C ASP A 114 2.97 -6.25 3.37
N TYR A 115 3.00 -5.15 4.14
CA TYR A 115 2.02 -4.92 5.21
C TYR A 115 0.59 -4.85 4.68
N ILE A 116 0.34 -4.16 3.56
CA ILE A 116 -0.96 -4.17 2.88
C ILE A 116 -1.42 -5.62 2.60
N GLY A 117 -0.51 -6.49 2.13
CA GLY A 117 -0.78 -7.90 1.92
C GLY A 117 -1.19 -8.62 3.22
N LEU A 118 -0.47 -8.37 4.31
CA LEU A 118 -0.79 -8.91 5.64
C LEU A 118 -2.18 -8.46 6.13
N PHE A 119 -2.52 -7.18 5.99
CA PHE A 119 -3.85 -6.67 6.33
C PHE A 119 -4.95 -7.32 5.46
N GLY A 120 -4.66 -7.58 4.17
CA GLY A 120 -5.52 -8.37 3.30
C GLY A 120 -5.78 -9.79 3.84
N ALA A 121 -4.73 -10.48 4.31
CA ALA A 121 -4.85 -11.81 4.90
C ALA A 121 -5.64 -11.80 6.21
N ILE A 122 -5.42 -10.81 7.09
CA ILE A 122 -6.17 -10.65 8.35
C ILE A 122 -7.68 -10.49 8.07
N LYS A 123 -8.05 -9.65 7.10
CA LYS A 123 -9.45 -9.48 6.70
C LYS A 123 -10.07 -10.78 6.18
N ALA A 124 -9.31 -11.59 5.43
CA ALA A 124 -9.77 -12.90 4.97
C ALA A 124 -10.02 -13.87 6.14
N VAL A 125 -9.17 -13.83 7.19
CA VAL A 125 -9.36 -14.62 8.42
C VAL A 125 -10.63 -14.18 9.16
N PHE A 126 -10.88 -12.86 9.31
CA PHE A 126 -12.13 -12.38 9.90
C PHE A 126 -13.35 -12.83 9.12
N HIS A 127 -13.30 -12.78 7.78
CA HIS A 127 -14.39 -13.25 6.94
C HIS A 127 -14.67 -14.75 7.12
N GLU A 128 -13.63 -15.58 7.20
CA GLU A 128 -13.79 -17.02 7.43
C GLU A 128 -14.35 -17.32 8.81
N ARG A 129 -13.91 -16.56 9.83
CA ARG A 129 -14.42 -16.68 11.19
C ARG A 129 -15.94 -16.45 11.25
N VAL A 130 -16.46 -15.42 10.55
CA VAL A 130 -17.91 -15.16 10.50
C VAL A 130 -18.67 -16.38 9.96
N LYS A 131 -18.16 -17.06 8.93
CA LYS A 131 -18.78 -18.28 8.39
C LYS A 131 -18.82 -19.41 9.42
N VAL A 132 -17.69 -19.64 10.10
CA VAL A 132 -17.59 -20.66 11.16
C VAL A 132 -18.55 -20.36 12.30
N PHE A 133 -18.65 -19.11 12.71
CA PHE A 133 -19.57 -18.67 13.76
C PHE A 133 -21.03 -18.91 13.36
N GLN A 134 -21.43 -18.52 12.14
CA GLN A 134 -22.77 -18.78 11.61
C GLN A 134 -23.10 -20.28 11.57
N ASN A 135 -22.15 -21.11 11.13
CA ASN A 135 -22.31 -22.57 11.10
C ASN A 135 -22.51 -23.14 12.52
N TRP A 136 -21.73 -22.67 13.49
CA TRP A 136 -21.86 -23.07 14.90
C TRP A 136 -23.23 -22.69 15.47
N GLN A 137 -23.67 -21.45 15.27
CA GLN A 137 -24.97 -21.01 15.80
C GLN A 137 -26.14 -21.74 15.13
N HIS A 138 -26.04 -22.06 13.83
CA HIS A 138 -27.02 -22.90 13.16
C HIS A 138 -27.09 -24.29 13.81
N ALA A 139 -25.95 -24.94 14.04
CA ALA A 139 -25.90 -26.25 14.71
C ALA A 139 -26.48 -26.20 16.13
N GLN A 140 -26.22 -25.11 16.87
CA GLN A 140 -26.77 -24.89 18.20
C GLN A 140 -28.31 -24.75 18.17
N LEU A 141 -28.86 -24.00 17.22
CA LEU A 141 -30.31 -23.88 17.04
C LEU A 141 -30.97 -25.23 16.74
N GLN A 142 -30.37 -26.03 15.86
CA GLN A 142 -30.87 -27.37 15.55
C GLN A 142 -30.84 -28.29 16.77
N LEU A 143 -29.79 -28.21 17.59
CA LEU A 143 -29.67 -28.96 18.82
C LEU A 143 -30.77 -28.57 19.83
N THR A 144 -31.02 -27.28 20.02
CA THR A 144 -32.07 -26.77 20.92
C THR A 144 -33.45 -27.29 20.49
N LYS A 145 -33.82 -27.15 19.21
CA LYS A 145 -35.09 -27.67 18.67
C LYS A 145 -35.25 -29.18 18.90
N ARG A 146 -34.19 -29.96 18.72
CA ARG A 146 -34.21 -31.42 18.96
C ARG A 146 -34.37 -31.78 20.44
N ARG A 147 -33.90 -30.94 21.36
CA ARG A 147 -34.07 -31.14 22.81
C ARG A 147 -35.50 -30.82 23.24
N GLU A 148 -36.06 -29.73 22.73
CA GLU A 148 -37.45 -29.34 23.00
C GLU A 148 -38.45 -30.38 22.50
N ASN A 149 -38.23 -30.96 21.30
CA ASN A 149 -39.10 -32.00 20.75
C ASN A 149 -39.00 -33.37 21.46
N LYS A 150 -38.06 -33.54 22.41
CA LYS A 150 -37.90 -34.77 23.21
C LYS A 150 -38.43 -34.64 24.63
N ALA A 151 -38.76 -33.42 25.07
CA ALA A 151 -39.40 -33.12 26.35
C ALA A 151 -40.93 -33.11 26.17
#